data_AF-A0A535KR17-F1
#
_entry.id   AF-A0A535KR17-F1
#
_cell.length_a   1.000
_cell.length_b   1.000
_cell.length_c   1.000
_cell.angle_alpha   90.00
_cell.angle_beta   90.00
_cell.angle_gamma   90.00
#
_symmetry.space_group_name_H-M   'P 1'
#
loop_
_entity.id
_entity.type
_entity.pdbx_description
1 polymer ?
#
loop_
_entity_poly.entity_id
_entity_poly.type
_entity_poly.pdbx_seq_one_letter_code
_entity_poly.pdbx_strand_id
1 'polypeptide(L)'
;MRCSKKDSRSVATARTRVEESLVLYREMEHREGMAEALSLLGRVEATRGDHAFARSLYEESLAIAKNIGDKELIASGLEGMASVVAGQGEPAWAARLWGTAEALREAIGAPLQPIERADYEHAVAVVRDHLGEEAFISAWAEGRATTAEHVLAR
;
A
#
# COMPACT_ATOMS: atom_id res chain seq x y z
N MET A 1 -14.95 26.96 2.41
CA MET A 1 -13.54 27.02 2.92
C MET A 1 -13.49 26.65 4.42
N ARG A 2 -13.72 25.37 4.79
CA ARG A 2 -13.65 24.92 6.20
C ARG A 2 -13.27 23.42 6.38
N CYS A 3 -12.87 22.70 5.31
CA CYS A 3 -12.49 21.28 5.40
C CYS A 3 -11.03 21.03 5.81
N SER A 4 -10.08 21.88 5.43
CA SER A 4 -8.64 21.56 5.56
C SER A 4 -8.10 21.46 7.01
N LYS A 5 -8.78 22.06 8.00
CA LYS A 5 -8.36 22.00 9.42
C LYS A 5 -8.89 20.80 10.19
N LYS A 6 -9.89 20.06 9.66
CA LYS A 6 -10.48 18.89 10.35
C LYS A 6 -9.73 17.61 9.99
N ASP A 7 -9.30 17.47 8.73
CA ASP A 7 -8.46 16.34 8.28
C ASP A 7 -7.08 16.33 8.93
N SER A 8 -6.38 17.46 8.96
CA SER A 8 -5.03 17.53 9.56
C SER A 8 -5.00 17.16 11.05
N ARG A 9 -6.06 17.48 11.80
CA ARG A 9 -6.19 17.13 13.23
C ARG A 9 -6.54 15.65 13.43
N SER A 10 -7.36 15.07 12.54
CA SER A 10 -7.74 13.66 12.59
C SER A 10 -6.57 12.75 12.21
N VAL A 11 -5.84 13.12 11.15
CA VAL A 11 -4.68 12.36 10.64
C VAL A 11 -3.50 12.41 11.62
N ALA A 12 -3.23 13.57 12.23
CA ALA A 12 -2.19 13.67 13.26
C ALA A 12 -2.51 12.83 14.51
N THR A 13 -3.79 12.80 14.93
CA THR A 13 -4.22 11.96 16.06
C THR A 13 -4.16 10.47 15.69
N ALA A 14 -4.55 10.10 14.46
CA ALA A 14 -4.46 8.72 13.97
C ALA A 14 -3.00 8.24 13.95
N ARG A 15 -2.08 9.07 13.47
CA ARG A 15 -0.65 8.76 13.48
C ARG A 15 -0.13 8.43 14.88
N THR A 16 -0.35 9.32 15.85
CA THR A 16 0.12 9.11 17.22
C THR A 16 -0.44 7.83 17.83
N ARG A 17 -1.72 7.52 17.60
CA ARG A 17 -2.32 6.27 18.08
C ARG A 17 -1.72 5.02 17.44
N VAL A 18 -1.39 5.09 16.15
CA VAL A 18 -0.77 3.97 15.45
C VAL A 18 0.69 3.80 15.90
N GLU A 19 1.44 4.89 16.13
CA GLU A 19 2.78 4.86 16.71
C GLU A 19 2.79 4.25 18.12
N GLU A 20 1.86 4.66 19.00
CA GLU A 20 1.68 4.08 20.33
C GLU A 20 1.38 2.57 20.25
N SER A 21 0.48 2.17 19.34
CA SER A 21 0.13 0.76 19.14
C SER A 21 1.31 -0.05 18.61
N LEU A 22 2.11 0.51 17.70
CA LEU A 22 3.30 -0.14 17.16
C LEU A 22 4.35 -0.41 18.24
N VAL A 23 4.52 0.50 19.21
CA VAL A 23 5.39 0.27 20.37
C VAL A 23 4.90 -0.92 21.19
N LEU A 24 3.60 -0.96 21.51
CA LEU A 24 3.02 -2.08 22.27
C LEU A 24 3.13 -3.41 21.51
N TYR A 25 2.85 -3.42 20.21
CA TYR A 25 3.00 -4.63 19.40
C TYR A 25 4.46 -5.10 19.32
N ARG A 26 5.43 -4.19 19.31
CA ARG A 26 6.85 -4.54 19.40
C ARG A 26 7.20 -5.17 20.74
N GLU A 27 6.73 -4.59 21.85
CA GLU A 27 6.95 -5.13 23.20
C GLU A 27 6.32 -6.52 23.39
N MET A 28 5.18 -6.76 22.74
CA MET A 28 4.45 -8.03 22.77
C MET A 28 4.89 -9.03 21.69
N GLU A 29 5.85 -8.67 20.84
CA GLU A 29 6.26 -9.43 19.65
C GLU A 29 5.08 -9.80 18.72
N HIS A 30 4.04 -8.97 18.69
CA HIS A 30 2.81 -9.18 17.93
C HIS A 30 2.99 -8.75 16.46
N ARG A 31 3.60 -9.64 15.67
CA ARG A 31 4.04 -9.37 14.29
C ARG A 31 2.93 -8.90 13.35
N GLU A 32 1.75 -9.49 13.40
CA GLU A 32 0.60 -9.11 12.56
C GLU A 32 0.21 -7.64 12.82
N GLY A 33 0.01 -7.29 14.09
CA GLY A 33 -0.31 -5.90 14.49
C GLY A 33 0.81 -4.91 14.16
N MET A 34 2.08 -5.32 14.21
CA MET A 34 3.19 -4.49 13.74
C MET A 34 3.08 -4.19 12.24
N ALA A 35 2.83 -5.22 11.41
CA ALA A 35 2.71 -5.07 9.97
C ALA A 35 1.51 -4.17 9.60
N GLU A 36 0.36 -4.37 10.24
CA GLU A 36 -0.82 -3.50 10.06
C GLU A 36 -0.53 -2.05 10.44
N ALA A 37 0.05 -1.82 11.63
CA ALA A 37 0.36 -0.48 12.11
C ALA A 37 1.33 0.24 11.16
N LEU A 38 2.36 -0.46 10.66
CA LEU A 38 3.30 0.09 9.67
C LEU A 38 2.61 0.43 8.35
N SER A 39 1.71 -0.42 7.85
CA SER A 39 0.92 -0.17 6.64
C SER A 39 0.02 1.06 6.80
N LEU A 40 -0.64 1.22 7.96
CA LEU A 40 -1.44 2.39 8.26
C LEU A 40 -0.60 3.67 8.36
N LEU A 41 0.58 3.61 8.98
CA LEU A 41 1.51 4.75 9.01
C LEU A 41 1.98 5.11 7.61
N GLY A 42 2.30 4.11 6.78
CA GLY A 42 2.66 4.31 5.37
C GLY A 42 1.59 5.08 4.62
N ARG A 43 0.32 4.69 4.79
CA ARG A 43 -0.82 5.40 4.20
C ARG A 43 -0.92 6.84 4.71
N VAL A 44 -0.78 7.06 6.01
CA VAL A 44 -0.82 8.39 6.61
C VAL A 44 0.29 9.29 6.03
N GLU A 45 1.52 8.81 5.95
CA GLU A 45 2.63 9.61 5.44
C GLU A 45 2.51 9.86 3.93
N ALA A 46 1.96 8.90 3.17
CA ALA A 46 1.61 9.10 1.76
C ALA A 46 0.58 10.23 1.57
N THR A 47 -0.47 10.29 2.40
CA THR A 47 -1.46 11.39 2.34
C THR A 47 -0.87 12.75 2.73
N ARG A 48 0.24 12.75 3.49
CA ARG A 48 0.99 13.96 3.84
C ARG A 48 2.02 14.36 2.79
N GLY A 49 2.18 13.56 1.73
CA GLY A 49 3.14 13.77 0.65
C GLY A 49 4.56 13.27 0.95
N ASP A 50 4.81 12.66 2.11
CA ASP A 50 6.10 12.05 2.41
C ASP A 50 6.16 10.61 1.84
N HIS A 51 6.24 10.54 0.51
CA HIS A 51 6.27 9.29 -0.22
C HIS A 51 7.52 8.46 0.10
N ALA A 52 8.65 9.11 0.44
CA ALA A 52 9.89 8.41 0.77
C ALA A 52 9.76 7.66 2.09
N PHE A 53 9.23 8.30 3.13
CA PHE A 53 9.00 7.65 4.41
C PHE A 53 7.87 6.61 4.31
N ALA A 54 6.79 6.92 3.60
CA ALA A 54 5.71 5.98 3.33
C ALA A 54 6.21 4.68 2.69
N ARG A 55 7.12 4.77 1.71
CA ARG A 55 7.76 3.63 1.07
C ARG A 55 8.50 2.76 2.10
N SER A 56 9.35 3.34 2.94
CA SER A 56 10.07 2.56 3.96
C SER A 56 9.14 1.84 4.94
N LEU A 57 8.00 2.45 5.30
CA LEU A 57 7.00 1.86 6.19
C LEU A 57 6.30 0.67 5.52
N TYR A 58 5.96 0.77 4.23
CA TYR A 58 5.42 -0.34 3.47
C TYR A 58 6.44 -1.47 3.26
N GLU A 59 7.73 -1.15 3.04
CA GLU A 59 8.80 -2.17 2.96
C GLU A 59 8.94 -2.95 4.27
N GLU A 60 8.92 -2.29 5.43
CA GLU A 60 8.97 -2.94 6.74
C GLU A 60 7.71 -3.81 6.98
N SER A 61 6.53 -3.27 6.66
CA SER A 61 5.25 -4.01 6.76
C SER A 61 5.24 -5.28 5.90
N LEU A 62 5.65 -5.17 4.63
CA LEU A 62 5.72 -6.28 3.67
C LEU A 62 6.74 -7.34 4.11
N ALA A 63 7.87 -6.93 4.67
CA ALA A 63 8.87 -7.86 5.19
C ALA A 63 8.32 -8.69 6.36
N ILE A 64 7.56 -8.06 7.27
CA ILE A 64 6.92 -8.75 8.40
C ILE A 64 5.81 -9.67 7.90
N ALA A 65 4.92 -9.18 7.03
CA ALA A 65 3.81 -9.95 6.45
C ALA A 65 4.33 -11.21 5.73
N LYS A 66 5.42 -11.08 4.97
CA LYS A 66 6.11 -12.22 4.35
C LYS A 66 6.65 -13.22 5.37
N ASN A 67 7.25 -12.75 6.46
CA ASN A 67 7.81 -13.62 7.49
C ASN A 67 6.72 -14.44 8.20
N ILE A 68 5.55 -13.85 8.43
CA ILE A 68 4.41 -14.54 9.05
C ILE A 68 3.52 -15.30 8.05
N GLY A 69 3.76 -15.14 6.74
CA GLY A 69 2.99 -15.80 5.69
C GLY A 69 1.59 -15.22 5.46
N ASP A 70 1.34 -13.99 5.89
CA ASP A 70 0.04 -13.34 5.76
C ASP A 70 -0.15 -12.75 4.37
N LYS A 71 -0.95 -13.42 3.55
CA LYS A 71 -1.21 -13.05 2.16
C LYS A 71 -2.12 -11.83 2.03
N GLU A 72 -3.02 -11.60 2.97
CA GLU A 72 -3.91 -10.43 2.94
C GLU A 72 -3.13 -9.16 3.24
N LEU A 73 -2.23 -9.21 4.22
CA LEU A 73 -1.31 -8.11 4.53
C LEU A 73 -0.32 -7.86 3.40
N ILE A 74 0.19 -8.91 2.75
CA ILE A 74 1.03 -8.74 1.55
C ILE A 74 0.27 -8.01 0.44
N ALA A 75 -0.95 -8.44 0.11
CA ALA A 75 -1.75 -7.78 -0.93
C ALA A 75 -2.00 -6.30 -0.60
N SER A 76 -2.40 -6.02 0.64
CA SER A 76 -2.68 -4.65 1.11
C SER A 76 -1.43 -3.77 1.11
N GLY A 77 -0.28 -4.34 1.50
CA GLY A 77 1.02 -3.65 1.44
C GLY A 77 1.46 -3.34 0.01
N LEU A 78 1.22 -4.25 -0.94
CA LEU A 78 1.51 -4.03 -2.36
C LEU A 78 0.63 -2.91 -2.95
N GLU A 79 -0.65 -2.85 -2.58
CA GLU A 79 -1.59 -1.78 -3.01
C GLU A 79 -1.18 -0.41 -2.48
N GLY A 80 -0.76 -0.36 -1.21
CA GLY A 80 -0.24 0.84 -0.58
C GLY A 80 1.08 1.31 -1.21
N MET A 81 2.02 0.38 -1.41
CA MET A 81 3.28 0.65 -2.09
C MET A 81 3.07 1.17 -3.51
N ALA A 82 2.17 0.55 -4.27
CA ALA A 82 1.82 0.96 -5.63
C ALA A 82 1.36 2.43 -5.68
N SER A 83 0.50 2.82 -4.73
CA SER A 83 0.02 4.20 -4.61
C SER A 83 1.16 5.17 -4.28
N VAL A 84 2.10 4.78 -3.43
CA VAL A 84 3.28 5.57 -3.08
C VAL A 84 4.19 5.78 -4.28
N VAL A 85 4.54 4.71 -4.99
CA VAL A 85 5.49 4.77 -6.12
C VAL A 85 4.85 5.44 -7.34
N ALA A 86 3.53 5.37 -7.49
CA ALA A 86 2.78 6.21 -8.44
C ALA A 86 3.01 7.70 -8.14
N GLY A 87 2.89 8.11 -6.88
CA GLY A 87 3.19 9.48 -6.42
C GLY A 87 4.66 9.89 -6.59
N GLN A 88 5.58 8.94 -6.62
CA GLN A 88 7.01 9.15 -6.89
C GLN A 88 7.34 9.24 -8.39
N GLY A 89 6.35 9.06 -9.28
CA GLY A 89 6.58 9.10 -10.73
C GLY A 89 7.09 7.77 -11.30
N GLU A 90 6.81 6.64 -10.64
CA GLU A 90 7.10 5.29 -11.14
C GLU A 90 5.81 4.54 -11.56
N PRO A 91 5.00 5.07 -12.51
CA PRO A 91 3.66 4.56 -12.79
C PRO A 91 3.66 3.12 -13.35
N ALA A 92 4.66 2.74 -14.14
CA ALA A 92 4.77 1.37 -14.66
C ALA A 92 5.02 0.35 -13.55
N TRP A 93 5.76 0.74 -12.50
CA TRP A 93 5.96 -0.14 -11.35
C TRP A 93 4.72 -0.20 -10.46
N ALA A 94 4.02 0.92 -10.28
CA ALA A 94 2.71 0.94 -9.61
C ALA A 94 1.71 -0.05 -10.25
N ALA A 95 1.60 -0.02 -11.59
CA ALA A 95 0.74 -0.95 -12.33
C ALA A 95 1.12 -2.43 -12.11
N ARG A 96 2.42 -2.76 -12.09
CA ARG A 96 2.89 -4.12 -11.77
C ARG A 96 2.57 -4.55 -10.34
N LEU A 97 2.74 -3.64 -9.38
CA LEU A 97 2.43 -3.91 -7.98
C LEU A 97 0.93 -4.17 -7.77
N TRP A 98 0.07 -3.34 -8.37
CA TRP A 98 -1.38 -3.56 -8.34
C TRP A 98 -1.79 -4.85 -9.05
N GLY A 99 -1.21 -5.18 -10.20
CA GLY A 99 -1.44 -6.47 -10.86
C GLY A 99 -1.04 -7.66 -9.97
N THR A 100 0.10 -7.57 -9.28
CA THR A 100 0.54 -8.62 -8.35
C THR A 100 -0.42 -8.77 -7.17
N ALA A 101 -0.88 -7.64 -6.60
CA ALA A 101 -1.83 -7.63 -5.49
C ALA A 101 -3.20 -8.20 -5.89
N GLU A 102 -3.69 -7.85 -7.09
CA GLU A 102 -4.94 -8.37 -7.64
C GLU A 102 -4.90 -9.89 -7.78
N ALA A 103 -3.86 -10.42 -8.43
CA ALA A 103 -3.68 -11.86 -8.60
C ALA A 103 -3.59 -12.59 -7.24
N LEU A 104 -2.93 -11.97 -6.25
CA LEU A 104 -2.85 -12.52 -4.90
C LEU A 104 -4.21 -12.53 -4.20
N ARG A 105 -4.99 -11.45 -4.28
CA ARG A 105 -6.35 -11.37 -3.70
C ARG A 105 -7.30 -12.37 -4.32
N GLU A 106 -7.25 -12.54 -5.65
CA GLU A 106 -8.01 -13.57 -6.36
C GLU A 106 -7.65 -14.98 -5.87
N ALA A 107 -6.36 -15.26 -5.70
CA ALA A 107 -5.88 -16.58 -5.27
C ALA A 107 -6.31 -16.95 -3.83
N ILE A 108 -6.47 -15.96 -2.95
CA ILE A 108 -6.91 -16.18 -1.55
C ILE A 108 -8.41 -15.95 -1.35
N GLY A 109 -9.14 -15.49 -2.37
CA GLY A 109 -10.58 -15.21 -2.28
C GLY A 109 -10.93 -14.01 -1.40
N ALA A 110 -10.02 -13.04 -1.23
CA ALA A 110 -10.20 -11.88 -0.38
C ALA A 110 -10.22 -10.58 -1.22
N PRO A 111 -11.34 -10.25 -1.89
CA PRO A 111 -11.43 -9.07 -2.74
C PRO A 111 -11.27 -7.77 -1.94
N LEU A 112 -10.73 -6.75 -2.60
CA LEU A 112 -10.52 -5.41 -2.04
C LEU A 112 -11.85 -4.83 -1.50
N GLN A 113 -11.84 -4.39 -0.24
CA GLN A 113 -13.05 -3.93 0.43
C GLN A 113 -13.56 -2.60 -0.17
N PRO A 114 -14.88 -2.33 -0.17
CA PRO A 114 -15.45 -1.12 -0.78
C PRO A 114 -14.93 0.20 -0.18
N ILE A 115 -14.48 0.19 1.08
CA ILE A 115 -14.03 1.41 1.77
C ILE A 115 -12.66 1.89 1.29
N GLU A 116 -11.83 0.98 0.79
CA GLU A 116 -10.47 1.26 0.27
C GLU A 116 -10.47 1.47 -1.25
N ARG A 117 -11.61 1.14 -1.88
CA ARG A 117 -11.78 1.10 -3.32
C ARG A 117 -11.70 2.47 -4.00
N ALA A 118 -12.23 3.53 -3.39
CA ALA A 118 -12.31 4.84 -4.04
C ALA A 118 -10.94 5.48 -4.27
N ASP A 119 -10.08 5.49 -3.24
CA ASP A 119 -8.73 6.06 -3.34
C ASP A 119 -7.85 5.21 -4.28
N TYR A 120 -8.00 3.88 -4.21
CA TYR A 120 -7.37 2.92 -5.12
C TYR A 120 -7.78 3.16 -6.57
N GLU A 121 -9.08 3.23 -6.87
CA GLU A 121 -9.60 3.43 -8.22
C GLU A 121 -9.13 4.77 -8.80
N HIS A 122 -9.09 5.82 -7.98
CA HIS A 122 -8.57 7.10 -8.40
C HIS A 122 -7.08 7.01 -8.77
N ALA A 123 -6.24 6.40 -7.92
CA ALA A 123 -4.82 6.25 -8.18
C ALA A 123 -4.55 5.41 -9.45
N VAL A 124 -5.29 4.31 -9.62
CA VAL A 124 -5.20 3.46 -10.82
C VAL A 124 -5.59 4.24 -12.08
N ALA A 125 -6.67 5.02 -12.03
CA ALA A 125 -7.11 5.83 -13.17
C ALA A 125 -6.05 6.89 -13.56
N VAL A 126 -5.44 7.55 -12.58
CA VAL A 126 -4.36 8.52 -12.82
C VAL A 126 -3.16 7.85 -13.48
N VAL A 127 -2.72 6.70 -12.95
CA VAL A 127 -1.58 5.96 -13.51
C VAL A 127 -1.87 5.46 -14.92
N ARG A 128 -3.10 4.99 -15.17
CA ARG A 128 -3.54 4.54 -16.51
C ARG A 128 -3.50 5.67 -17.52
N ASP A 129 -3.97 6.86 -17.15
CA ASP A 129 -3.92 8.05 -18.02
C ASP A 129 -2.47 8.47 -18.31
N HIS A 130 -1.59 8.45 -17.31
CA HIS A 130 -0.18 8.83 -17.46
C HIS A 130 0.63 7.84 -18.33
N LEU A 131 0.38 6.54 -18.21
CA LEU A 131 1.08 5.51 -19.02
C LEU A 131 0.49 5.36 -20.42
N GLY A 132 -0.79 5.68 -20.58
CA GLY A 132 -1.59 5.21 -21.71
C GLY A 132 -2.06 3.77 -21.53
N GLU A 133 -3.19 3.45 -22.19
CA GLU A 133 -3.92 2.20 -22.00
C GLU A 133 -3.07 0.95 -22.28
N GLU A 134 -2.34 0.91 -23.40
CA GLU A 134 -1.56 -0.27 -23.80
C GLU A 134 -0.42 -0.57 -22.82
N ALA A 135 0.35 0.45 -22.44
CA ALA A 135 1.46 0.31 -21.50
C ALA A 135 0.96 -0.06 -20.09
N PHE A 136 -0.17 0.51 -19.67
CA PHE A 136 -0.84 0.15 -18.42
C PHE A 136 -1.26 -1.32 -18.43
N ILE A 137 -1.96 -1.78 -19.47
CA ILE A 137 -2.39 -3.19 -19.59
C ILE A 137 -1.19 -4.13 -19.56
N SER A 138 -0.12 -3.82 -20.29
CA SER A 138 1.10 -4.63 -20.31
C SER A 138 1.73 -4.73 -18.91
N ALA A 139 1.95 -3.59 -18.25
CA ALA A 139 2.54 -3.56 -16.92
C ALA A 139 1.66 -4.26 -15.88
N TRP A 140 0.35 -4.10 -15.96
CA TRP A 140 -0.59 -4.81 -15.08
C TRP A 140 -0.52 -6.33 -15.29
N ALA A 141 -0.51 -6.79 -16.55
CA ALA A 141 -0.41 -8.20 -16.89
C ALA A 141 0.93 -8.81 -16.45
N GLU A 142 2.04 -8.09 -16.62
CA GLU A 142 3.35 -8.48 -16.06
C GLU A 142 3.28 -8.67 -14.54
N GLY A 143 2.62 -7.73 -13.84
CA GLY A 143 2.38 -7.81 -12.40
C GLY A 143 1.59 -9.06 -12.02
N ARG A 144 0.47 -9.32 -12.69
CA ARG A 144 -0.36 -10.51 -12.43
C ARG A 144 0.38 -11.83 -12.64
N ALA A 145 1.38 -11.86 -13.52
CA ALA A 145 2.21 -13.03 -13.78
C ALA A 145 3.40 -13.18 -12.82
N THR A 146 3.59 -12.23 -11.90
CA THR A 146 4.74 -12.14 -10.99
C THR A 146 4.31 -12.45 -9.54
N THR A 147 5.25 -12.86 -8.69
CA THR A 147 4.98 -13.03 -7.25
C THR A 147 5.36 -11.78 -6.46
N ALA A 148 4.82 -11.63 -5.25
CA ALA A 148 5.14 -10.52 -4.36
C ALA A 148 6.65 -10.36 -4.13
N GLU A 149 7.40 -11.46 -4.04
CA GLU A 149 8.85 -11.42 -3.87
C GLU A 149 9.56 -10.84 -5.07
N HIS A 150 9.18 -11.25 -6.28
CA HIS A 150 9.85 -10.83 -7.50
C HIS A 150 9.55 -9.37 -7.87
N VAL A 151 8.32 -8.89 -7.63
CA VAL A 151 7.94 -7.51 -7.93
C VAL A 151 8.61 -6.48 -7.00
N LEU A 152 9.04 -6.93 -5.81
CA LEU A 152 9.72 -6.11 -4.81
C LEU A 152 11.26 -6.15 -4.91
N ALA A 153 11.84 -7.15 -5.59
CA ALA A 153 13.29 -7.38 -5.63
C ALA A 153 14.07 -6.56 -6.68
N ARG A 154 13.63 -5.33 -6.99
CA ARG A 154 14.19 -4.52 -8.09
C ARG A 154 15.46 -3.76 -7.73
#